data_AF-A0A967MX18-F1
#
_entry.id   AF-A0A967MX18-F1
#
_cell.length_a   1.000
_cell.length_b   1.000
_cell.length_c   1.000
_cell.angle_alpha   90.00
_cell.angle_beta   90.00
_cell.angle_gamma   90.00
#
_symmetry.space_group_name_H-M   'P 1'
#
loop_
_entity.id
_entity.type
_entity.pdbx_description
1 polymer ?
#
loop_
_entity_poly.entity_id
_entity_poly.type
_entity_poly.pdbx_seq_one_letter_code
_entity_poly.pdbx_strand_id
1 'polypeptide(L)' 'MASKKSFYSCQHCGHRSAKWLGRCPSCGEWNSFVEEEEA' A
#
# COMPACT_ATOMS: atom_id res chain seq x y z
N MET A 1 12.24 16.03 -12.36
CA MET A 1 11.27 14.99 -12.73
C MET A 1 11.51 13.82 -11.78
N ALA A 2 10.92 13.88 -10.59
CA ALA A 2 11.12 12.84 -9.57
C ALA A 2 10.44 11.56 -10.05
N SER A 3 11.14 10.43 -10.01
CA SER A 3 10.56 9.13 -10.35
C SER A 3 9.35 8.88 -9.46
N LYS A 4 8.15 8.91 -10.06
CA LYS A 4 6.91 8.52 -9.39
C LYS A 4 7.08 7.13 -8.79
N LYS A 5 7.15 7.05 -7.46
CA LYS A 5 7.28 5.79 -6.75
C LYS A 5 5.88 5.42 -6.27
N SER A 6 5.29 4.41 -6.90
CA SER A 6 4.01 3.84 -6.47
C SER A 6 4.23 3.01 -5.19
N PHE A 7 3.37 3.19 -4.20
CA PHE A 7 3.36 2.41 -2.97
C PHE A 7 1.93 1.99 -2.61
N TYR A 8 1.79 0.86 -1.93
CA TYR A 8 0.51 0.33 -1.51
C TYR A 8 0.31 0.59 -0.02
N SER A 9 -0.76 1.28 0.33
CA SER A 9 -1.12 1.69 1.67
C SER A 9 -2.38 0.96 2.12
N CYS A 10 -2.37 0.36 3.30
CA CYS A 10 -3.53 -0.33 3.85
C CYS A 10 -4.48 0.69 4.48
N GLN A 11 -5.72 0.80 3.99
CA GLN A 11 -6.71 1.73 4.53
C GLN A 11 -7.22 1.36 5.93
N HIS A 12 -7.03 0.11 6.37
CA HIS A 12 -7.54 -0.34 7.66
C HIS A 12 -6.58 -0.07 8.81
N CYS A 13 -5.27 -0.17 8.58
CA CYS A 13 -4.24 0.01 9.62
C CYS A 13 -3.16 1.03 9.26
N GLY A 14 -3.17 1.60 8.06
CA GLY A 14 -2.16 2.57 7.58
C GLY A 14 -0.83 1.95 7.16
N HIS A 15 -0.73 0.62 7.04
CA HIS A 15 0.53 -0.05 6.69
C HIS A 15 0.90 0.19 5.22
N ARG A 16 2.12 0.68 4.95
CA ARG A 16 2.60 0.94 3.59
C ARG A 16 3.64 -0.08 3.15
N SER A 17 3.53 -0.55 1.91
CA SER A 17 4.44 -1.48 1.26
C SER A 17 4.70 -1.08 -0.18
N ALA A 18 5.94 -1.18 -0.66
CA ALA A 18 6.30 -0.86 -2.04
C ALA A 18 5.81 -1.90 -3.07
N LYS A 19 5.11 -2.94 -2.62
CA LYS A 19 4.55 -4.03 -3.43
C LYS A 19 3.20 -4.45 -2.86
N TRP A 20 2.27 -4.82 -3.73
CA TRP A 20 0.97 -5.35 -3.30
C TRP A 20 1.15 -6.77 -2.75
N LEU A 21 0.84 -6.95 -1.47
CA LEU A 21 0.98 -8.22 -0.75
C LEU A 21 -0.30 -9.07 -0.75
N GLY A 22 -1.39 -8.64 -1.41
CA GLY A 22 -2.72 -9.27 -1.39
C GLY A 22 -3.46 -9.16 -0.06
N ARG A 23 -2.75 -9.45 1.04
CA ARG A 23 -3.20 -9.43 2.43
C ARG A 23 -2.29 -8.53 3.27
N CYS A 24 -2.87 -7.67 4.10
CA CYS A 24 -2.10 -6.83 4.99
C CYS A 24 -1.39 -7.66 6.07
N PRO A 25 -0.05 -7.58 6.22
CA PRO A 25 0.66 -8.30 7.28
C PRO A 25 0.42 -7.71 8.67
N SER A 26 -0.06 -6.46 8.75
CA SER A 26 -0.28 -5.77 10.02
C SER A 26 -1.67 -6.02 10.61
N CYS A 27 -2.73 -5.98 9.79
CA CYS A 27 -4.11 -6.25 10.25
C CYS A 27 -4.70 -7.58 9.75
N GLY A 28 -4.03 -8.27 8.84
CA GLY A 28 -4.49 -9.54 8.28
C GLY A 28 -5.61 -9.41 7.24
N GLU A 29 -6.01 -8.19 6.89
CA GLU A 29 -7.16 -7.93 6.03
C GLU A 29 -6.82 -8.03 4.54
N TRP A 30 -7.81 -8.48 3.75
CA TRP A 30 -7.73 -8.64 2.31
C TRP A 30 -8.44 -7.48 1.63
N ASN A 31 -7.95 -7.04 0.46
CA ASN A 31 -8.53 -5.94 -0.33
C ASN A 31 -8.46 -4.52 0.27
N SER A 32 -7.77 -4.31 1.40
CA SER A 32 -7.62 -2.97 2.00
C SER A 32 -6.37 -2.21 1.54
N PHE A 33 -5.49 -2.83 0.75
CA PHE A 33 -4.34 -2.14 0.16
C PHE A 33 -4.79 -1.29 -1.03
N VAL A 34 -4.52 0.00 -0.96
CA VAL A 34 -4.72 0.96 -2.05
C VAL A 34 -3.39 1.45 -2.57
N GLU A 35 -3.31 1.61 -3.89
CA GLU A 35 -2.14 2.17 -4.56
C GLU A 35 -2.16 3.70 -4.42
N GLU A 36 -1.13 4.25 -3.82
CA GLU A 36 -0.83 5.69 -3.76
C GLU A 36 0.41 5.95 -4.64
N GLU A 37 0.31 6.94 -5.53
CA GLU A 37 1.43 7.40 -6.35
C GLU A 37 2.03 8.66 -5.71
N GLU A 38 3.32 8.63 -5.33
CA GLU A 38 4.03 9.87 -5.00
C GLU A 38 4.23 10.68 -6.29
N ALA A 39 3.64 11.88 -6.35
CA ALA A 39 3.73 12.81 -7.49
C ALA A 39 4.92 13.76 -7.37
#